data_AF-H1VK56-F1
#
_entry.id   AF-H1VK56-F1
#
_cell.length_a   1.000
_cell.length_b   1.000
_cell.length_c   1.000
_cell.angle_alpha   90.00
_cell.angle_beta   90.00
_cell.angle_gamma   90.00
#
_symmetry.space_group_name_H-M   'P 1'
#
loop_
_entity.id
_entity.type
_entity.pdbx_description
1 polymer ?
#
loop_
_entity_poly.entity_id
_entity_poly.type
_entity_poly.pdbx_seq_one_letter_code
_entity_poly.pdbx_strand_id
1 'polypeptide(L)'
;DGELRGCINDVKNLSAFLVEKYGYRREDMGAQPNDSLFFHYSGHGGQTEDIDGDEDDGYDEVIYPVDYKEAGHIVDDEMHHIMVKPLQPGVRLTAIFDSCHSGSALDLPYIYSTKGVLKEPNLAKEAGQGLFKAFTAYASGDLGGVANSIFSFGKRAIAGDDAYEKTKETRTSPADVIMWSGSKDSQTSADATIANQATGAMSYAFITALKNNPQQSYVELLNSIRDVLEEKYTQLPQLSSSHPIDTDLLYVM
;
A
#
# COMPACT_ATOMS: atom_id res chain seq x y z
N ASP A 1 17.83 3.39 -16.68
CA ASP A 1 17.89 1.91 -16.67
C ASP A 1 17.28 1.40 -15.38
N GLY A 2 16.25 0.57 -15.49
CA GLY A 2 15.44 0.05 -14.38
C GLY A 2 14.64 -1.16 -14.85
N GLU A 3 15.26 -2.08 -15.58
CA GLU A 3 14.55 -3.23 -16.15
C GLU A 3 14.19 -4.24 -15.05
N LEU A 4 12.90 -4.55 -14.89
CA LEU A 4 12.39 -5.57 -13.97
C LEU A 4 12.16 -6.88 -14.73
N ARG A 5 12.45 -8.02 -14.09
CA ARG A 5 12.38 -9.35 -14.72
C ARG A 5 11.22 -10.22 -14.26
N GLY A 6 10.46 -9.76 -13.26
CA GLY A 6 9.44 -10.57 -12.56
C GLY A 6 8.00 -10.17 -12.79
N CYS A 7 7.76 -8.89 -13.07
CA CYS A 7 6.41 -8.30 -13.01
C CYS A 7 5.39 -8.96 -13.94
N ILE A 8 5.80 -9.31 -15.15
CA ILE A 8 4.95 -10.02 -16.11
C ILE A 8 4.57 -11.42 -15.58
N ASN A 9 5.47 -12.09 -14.87
CA ASN A 9 5.22 -13.41 -14.29
C ASN A 9 4.26 -13.31 -13.11
N ASP A 10 4.38 -12.28 -12.27
CA ASP A 10 3.48 -12.05 -11.13
C ASP A 10 2.03 -11.92 -11.58
N VAL A 11 1.79 -11.08 -12.59
CA VAL A 11 0.45 -10.87 -13.18
C VAL A 11 -0.09 -12.18 -13.78
N LYS A 12 0.76 -12.97 -14.45
CA LYS A 12 0.35 -14.28 -14.99
C LYS A 12 -0.02 -15.26 -13.88
N ASN A 13 0.77 -15.32 -12.82
CA ASN A 13 0.56 -16.24 -11.69
C ASN A 13 -0.74 -15.90 -10.94
N LEU A 14 -0.96 -14.62 -10.64
CA LEU A 14 -2.17 -14.19 -9.93
C LEU A 14 -3.41 -14.32 -10.83
N SER A 15 -3.32 -13.96 -12.11
CA SER A 15 -4.42 -14.17 -13.06
C SER A 15 -4.82 -15.64 -13.16
N ALA A 16 -3.85 -16.56 -13.30
CA ALA A 16 -4.14 -17.99 -13.33
C ALA A 16 -4.79 -18.48 -12.02
N PHE A 17 -4.28 -18.03 -10.87
CA PHE A 17 -4.84 -18.35 -9.57
C PHE A 17 -6.30 -17.89 -9.41
N LEU A 18 -6.60 -16.64 -9.78
CA LEU A 18 -7.96 -16.09 -9.70
C LEU A 18 -8.94 -16.82 -10.62
N VAL A 19 -8.52 -17.15 -11.85
CA VAL A 19 -9.36 -17.91 -12.80
C VAL A 19 -9.60 -19.34 -12.29
N GLU A 20 -8.55 -20.05 -11.87
CA GLU A 20 -8.64 -21.47 -11.49
C GLU A 20 -9.34 -21.71 -10.15
N LYS A 21 -9.21 -20.78 -9.19
CA LYS A 21 -9.70 -20.96 -7.81
C LYS A 21 -10.93 -20.14 -7.47
N TYR A 22 -11.09 -18.98 -8.10
CA TYR A 22 -12.15 -18.02 -7.76
C TYR A 22 -13.08 -17.68 -8.94
N GLY A 23 -12.85 -18.27 -10.12
CA GLY A 23 -13.78 -18.18 -11.25
C GLY A 23 -13.82 -16.82 -11.96
N TYR A 24 -12.82 -15.96 -11.76
CA TYR A 24 -12.71 -14.68 -12.47
C TYR A 24 -12.61 -14.91 -13.99
N ARG A 25 -13.33 -14.11 -14.78
CA ARG A 25 -13.28 -14.14 -16.25
C ARG A 25 -12.69 -12.84 -16.79
N ARG A 26 -12.03 -12.91 -17.94
CA ARG A 26 -11.33 -11.76 -18.55
C ARG A 26 -12.25 -10.73 -19.21
N GLU A 27 -13.53 -11.04 -19.35
CA GLU A 27 -14.47 -10.35 -20.25
C GLU A 27 -15.61 -9.62 -19.54
N ASP A 28 -15.52 -9.45 -18.21
CA ASP A 28 -16.55 -8.76 -17.43
C ASP A 28 -16.22 -7.25 -17.36
N MET A 29 -17.04 -6.40 -18.02
CA MET A 29 -16.97 -4.93 -17.94
C MET A 29 -18.24 -4.37 -17.30
N GLY A 30 -18.08 -3.55 -16.26
CA GLY A 30 -19.16 -2.78 -15.60
C GLY A 30 -19.54 -3.32 -14.22
N ALA A 31 -19.04 -2.68 -13.15
CA ALA A 31 -19.27 -3.10 -11.78
C ALA A 31 -20.72 -2.85 -11.29
N GLN A 32 -21.33 -3.88 -10.71
CA GLN A 32 -22.64 -3.88 -10.06
C GLN A 32 -22.51 -4.26 -8.58
N PRO A 33 -23.44 -3.86 -7.71
CA PRO A 33 -23.43 -4.29 -6.31
C PRO A 33 -23.31 -5.82 -6.16
N ASN A 34 -22.45 -6.26 -5.25
CA ASN A 34 -22.03 -7.66 -5.02
C ASN A 34 -21.08 -8.25 -6.06
N ASP A 35 -20.61 -7.46 -7.04
CA ASP A 35 -19.46 -7.87 -7.85
C ASP A 35 -18.17 -7.83 -7.01
N SER A 36 -17.26 -8.74 -7.33
CA SER A 36 -15.92 -8.80 -6.75
C SER A 36 -14.90 -8.49 -7.84
N LEU A 37 -14.34 -7.28 -7.77
CA LEU A 37 -13.30 -6.77 -8.65
C LEU A 37 -11.94 -7.08 -8.06
N PHE A 38 -10.97 -7.31 -8.94
CA PHE A 38 -9.59 -7.53 -8.54
C PHE A 38 -8.64 -6.66 -9.37
N PHE A 39 -7.79 -5.90 -8.69
CA PHE A 39 -6.71 -5.12 -9.29
C PHE A 39 -5.35 -5.63 -8.81
N HIS A 40 -4.42 -5.80 -9.74
CA HIS A 40 -3.05 -6.19 -9.41
C HIS A 40 -2.07 -5.35 -10.22
N TYR A 41 -1.16 -4.70 -9.53
CA TYR A 41 -0.04 -4.00 -10.11
C TYR A 41 1.27 -4.64 -9.65
N SER A 42 2.15 -4.99 -10.60
CA SER A 42 3.54 -5.33 -10.34
C SER A 42 4.41 -4.51 -11.28
N GLY A 43 5.33 -3.73 -10.72
CA GLY A 43 6.10 -2.75 -11.47
C GLY A 43 6.89 -1.81 -10.56
N HIS A 44 7.32 -0.68 -11.14
CA HIS A 44 7.97 0.36 -10.35
C HIS A 44 6.94 1.19 -9.63
N GLY A 45 7.20 1.42 -8.35
CA GLY A 45 6.55 2.45 -7.56
C GLY A 45 7.58 3.49 -7.11
N GLY A 46 7.11 4.65 -6.70
CA GLY A 46 7.93 5.73 -6.16
C GLY A 46 7.06 6.80 -5.53
N GLN A 47 7.67 7.95 -5.23
CA GLN A 47 7.02 9.05 -4.55
C GLN A 47 7.19 10.36 -5.34
N THR A 48 6.19 11.24 -5.32
CA THR A 48 6.26 12.63 -5.80
C THR A 48 5.81 13.60 -4.70
N GLU A 49 6.10 14.90 -4.82
CA GLU A 49 5.66 15.88 -3.80
C GLU A 49 4.12 15.96 -3.77
N ASP A 50 3.54 15.76 -2.58
CA ASP A 50 2.11 15.93 -2.32
C ASP A 50 1.73 17.42 -2.44
N ILE A 51 0.74 17.70 -3.28
CA ILE A 51 0.26 19.05 -3.57
C ILE A 51 -1.03 19.40 -2.82
N ASP A 52 -1.72 18.41 -2.31
CA ASP A 52 -3.08 18.49 -1.80
C ASP A 52 -3.08 18.41 -0.26
N GLY A 53 -2.10 17.75 0.35
CA GLY A 53 -1.86 17.67 1.79
C GLY A 53 -2.60 16.53 2.49
N ASP A 54 -2.91 15.43 1.80
CA ASP A 54 -3.53 14.24 2.40
C ASP A 54 -2.53 13.11 2.75
N GLU A 55 -1.24 13.32 2.54
CA GLU A 55 -0.17 12.41 2.96
C GLU A 55 0.65 12.92 4.17
N ASP A 56 0.82 12.07 5.18
CA ASP A 56 1.50 12.39 6.44
C ASP A 56 3.00 12.72 6.23
N ASP A 57 3.64 12.07 5.26
CA ASP A 57 5.06 12.28 4.93
C ASP A 57 5.30 13.41 3.92
N GLY A 58 4.21 13.91 3.32
CA GLY A 58 4.18 14.95 2.30
C GLY A 58 4.54 14.47 0.89
N TYR A 59 4.36 13.18 0.59
CA TYR A 59 4.61 12.62 -0.73
C TYR A 59 3.51 11.65 -1.19
N ASP A 60 2.98 11.90 -2.39
CA ASP A 60 2.06 10.99 -3.08
C ASP A 60 2.81 9.75 -3.59
N GLU A 61 2.19 8.58 -3.48
CA GLU A 61 2.65 7.33 -4.08
C GLU A 61 2.31 7.28 -5.56
N VAL A 62 3.24 6.78 -6.38
CA VAL A 62 3.09 6.76 -7.83
C VAL A 62 3.42 5.41 -8.42
N ILE A 63 2.68 5.03 -9.47
CA ILE A 63 3.04 3.92 -10.35
C ILE A 63 3.59 4.44 -11.67
N TYR A 64 4.52 3.68 -12.27
CA TYR A 64 5.14 4.05 -13.54
C TYR A 64 4.61 3.18 -14.69
N PRO A 65 3.84 3.77 -15.62
CA PRO A 65 3.56 3.16 -16.91
C PRO A 65 4.84 2.91 -17.72
N VAL A 66 4.78 2.04 -18.72
CA VAL A 66 5.94 1.71 -19.56
C VAL A 66 6.50 2.93 -20.31
N ASP A 67 5.63 3.88 -20.63
CA ASP A 67 5.88 5.14 -21.35
C ASP A 67 5.99 6.35 -20.41
N TYR A 68 6.24 6.15 -19.11
CA TYR A 68 6.25 7.22 -18.11
C TYR A 68 7.18 8.41 -18.42
N LYS A 69 8.21 8.20 -19.24
CA LYS A 69 9.13 9.27 -19.67
C LYS A 69 8.47 10.28 -20.61
N GLU A 70 7.42 9.87 -21.30
CA GLU A 70 6.66 10.69 -22.25
C GLU A 70 5.30 11.09 -21.64
N ALA A 71 4.60 10.14 -21.02
CA ALA A 71 3.25 10.31 -20.50
C ALA A 71 3.18 10.75 -19.02
N GLY A 72 4.27 10.61 -18.26
CA GLY A 72 4.29 10.82 -16.81
C GLY A 72 3.95 9.56 -16.01
N HIS A 73 3.97 9.70 -14.68
CA HIS A 73 3.52 8.67 -13.73
C HIS A 73 2.04 8.88 -13.39
N ILE A 74 1.43 7.89 -12.75
CA ILE A 74 0.06 7.98 -12.23
C ILE A 74 0.15 8.06 -10.71
N VAL A 75 -0.40 9.12 -10.13
CA VAL A 75 -0.47 9.34 -8.67
C VAL A 75 -1.62 8.54 -8.06
N ASP A 76 -1.48 8.14 -6.81
CA ASP A 76 -2.51 7.51 -5.96
C ASP A 76 -3.84 8.27 -5.95
N ASP A 77 -3.76 9.58 -5.98
CA ASP A 77 -4.86 10.52 -6.10
C ASP A 77 -5.78 10.23 -7.31
N GLU A 78 -5.15 10.00 -8.46
CA GLU A 78 -5.81 9.64 -9.73
C GLU A 78 -6.31 8.19 -9.68
N MET A 79 -5.51 7.29 -9.10
CA MET A 79 -5.90 5.89 -8.90
C MET A 79 -7.15 5.78 -8.02
N HIS A 80 -7.22 6.52 -6.92
CA HIS A 80 -8.38 6.62 -6.04
C HIS A 80 -9.60 7.18 -6.79
N HIS A 81 -9.41 8.26 -7.55
CA HIS A 81 -10.48 8.87 -8.34
C HIS A 81 -11.10 7.91 -9.36
N ILE A 82 -10.26 7.08 -10.01
CA ILE A 82 -10.69 6.17 -11.07
C ILE A 82 -11.26 4.87 -10.48
N MET A 83 -10.58 4.29 -9.48
CA MET A 83 -10.85 2.92 -9.03
C MET A 83 -11.70 2.82 -7.78
N VAL A 84 -11.74 3.86 -6.93
CA VAL A 84 -12.45 3.82 -5.64
C VAL A 84 -13.71 4.67 -5.66
N LYS A 85 -13.57 5.95 -6.02
CA LYS A 85 -14.65 6.94 -5.99
C LYS A 85 -15.92 6.56 -6.78
N PRO A 86 -15.83 5.91 -7.95
CA PRO A 86 -17.02 5.56 -8.74
C PRO A 86 -17.75 4.30 -8.28
N LEU A 87 -17.16 3.52 -7.36
CA LEU A 87 -17.71 2.23 -6.97
C LEU A 87 -19.01 2.39 -6.16
N GLN A 88 -20.00 1.56 -6.48
CA GLN A 88 -21.28 1.55 -5.79
C GLN A 88 -21.18 0.80 -4.45
N PRO A 89 -22.05 1.12 -3.48
CA PRO A 89 -22.11 0.37 -2.23
C PRO A 89 -22.28 -1.14 -2.47
N GLY A 90 -21.52 -1.94 -1.73
CA GLY A 90 -21.53 -3.40 -1.86
C GLY A 90 -20.73 -3.97 -3.03
N VAL A 91 -20.07 -3.15 -3.86
CA VAL A 91 -19.03 -3.63 -4.78
C VAL A 91 -17.77 -3.91 -3.96
N ARG A 92 -17.17 -5.10 -4.12
CA ARG A 92 -15.85 -5.42 -3.58
C ARG A 92 -14.77 -5.05 -4.59
N LEU A 93 -13.74 -4.32 -4.19
CA LEU A 93 -12.47 -4.21 -4.92
C LEU A 93 -11.34 -4.75 -4.04
N THR A 94 -10.69 -5.82 -4.49
CA THR A 94 -9.43 -6.30 -3.89
C THR A 94 -8.26 -5.80 -4.73
N ALA A 95 -7.35 -5.03 -4.15
CA ALA A 95 -6.15 -4.54 -4.81
C ALA A 95 -4.89 -5.19 -4.21
N ILE A 96 -3.93 -5.57 -5.05
CA ILE A 96 -2.59 -5.99 -4.64
C ILE A 96 -1.55 -5.13 -5.36
N PHE A 97 -0.62 -4.55 -4.61
CA PHE A 97 0.53 -3.83 -5.16
C PHE A 97 1.84 -4.54 -4.83
N ASP A 98 2.52 -5.03 -5.87
CA ASP A 98 3.91 -5.50 -5.86
C ASP A 98 4.84 -4.38 -6.34
N SER A 99 4.89 -3.29 -5.58
CA SER A 99 5.76 -2.15 -5.88
C SER A 99 6.31 -1.52 -4.60
N CYS A 100 7.47 -0.86 -4.70
CA CYS A 100 8.01 -0.10 -3.57
C CYS A 100 7.19 1.16 -3.38
N HIS A 101 6.99 1.59 -2.13
CA HIS A 101 6.19 2.79 -1.81
C HIS A 101 4.76 2.67 -2.37
N SER A 102 4.01 1.71 -1.83
CA SER A 102 2.62 1.44 -2.21
C SER A 102 1.72 1.26 -0.99
N GLY A 103 2.15 1.80 0.15
CA GLY A 103 1.42 1.72 1.42
C GLY A 103 0.07 2.42 1.37
N SER A 104 0.02 3.53 0.62
CA SER A 104 -1.12 4.41 0.41
C SER A 104 -1.54 4.55 -1.06
N ALA A 105 -1.15 3.64 -1.96
CA ALA A 105 -1.40 3.73 -3.41
C ALA A 105 -2.88 3.88 -3.88
N LEU A 106 -3.86 3.87 -2.96
CA LEU A 106 -5.28 4.10 -3.21
C LEU A 106 -5.90 5.07 -2.18
N ASP A 107 -5.08 5.80 -1.42
CA ASP A 107 -5.45 6.72 -0.33
C ASP A 107 -6.43 6.14 0.69
N LEU A 108 -6.32 4.84 0.98
CA LEU A 108 -7.30 4.18 1.85
C LEU A 108 -7.09 4.57 3.32
N PRO A 109 -8.11 5.15 3.99
CA PRO A 109 -7.95 5.78 5.30
C PRO A 109 -7.77 4.80 6.48
N TYR A 110 -8.10 3.52 6.30
CA TYR A 110 -8.03 2.54 7.38
C TYR A 110 -6.91 1.52 7.16
N ILE A 111 -5.80 1.70 7.88
CA ILE A 111 -4.62 0.82 7.78
C ILE A 111 -4.57 -0.12 8.98
N TYR A 112 -4.39 -1.42 8.77
CA TYR A 112 -4.36 -2.43 9.80
C TYR A 112 -2.96 -3.01 10.01
N SER A 113 -2.63 -3.28 11.27
CA SER A 113 -1.41 -4.01 11.65
C SER A 113 -1.66 -5.51 11.72
N THR A 114 -0.60 -6.31 11.79
CA THR A 114 -0.69 -7.77 11.95
C THR A 114 -1.33 -8.23 13.26
N LYS A 115 -1.63 -7.29 14.17
CA LYS A 115 -2.42 -7.53 15.39
C LYS A 115 -3.94 -7.41 15.17
N GLY A 116 -4.38 -7.11 13.94
CA GLY A 116 -5.78 -6.81 13.63
C GLY A 116 -6.23 -5.42 14.09
N VAL A 117 -5.32 -4.63 14.66
CA VAL A 117 -5.63 -3.30 15.19
C VAL A 117 -5.37 -2.25 14.13
N LEU A 118 -6.32 -1.33 13.99
CA LEU A 118 -6.20 -0.11 13.19
C LEU A 118 -4.97 0.69 13.66
N LYS A 119 -4.08 1.02 12.73
CA LYS A 119 -2.98 1.94 12.97
C LYS A 119 -3.57 3.35 13.00
N GLU A 120 -3.80 3.87 14.20
CA GLU A 120 -3.96 5.31 14.36
C GLU A 120 -2.58 5.98 14.15
N PRO A 121 -2.52 7.16 13.50
CA PRO A 121 -1.30 7.93 13.37
C PRO A 121 -0.68 8.14 14.76
N ASN A 122 0.50 7.56 14.98
CA ASN A 122 1.22 7.75 16.23
C ASN A 122 2.09 9.01 16.11
N LEU A 123 1.46 10.19 16.12
CA LEU A 123 2.14 11.50 16.08
C LEU A 123 3.31 11.56 17.09
N ALA A 124 3.13 10.98 18.28
CA ALA A 124 4.15 10.97 19.34
C ALA A 124 5.43 10.19 18.97
N LYS A 125 5.31 9.12 18.17
CA LYS A 125 6.46 8.27 17.78
C LYS A 125 7.30 8.94 16.70
N GLU A 126 6.65 9.61 15.74
CA GLU A 126 7.31 10.36 14.68
C GLU A 126 7.96 11.64 15.20
N ALA A 127 7.26 12.37 16.08
CA ALA A 127 7.85 13.48 16.82
C ALA A 127 9.10 13.06 17.59
N GLY A 128 9.11 11.86 18.18
CA GLY A 128 10.26 11.30 18.91
C GLY A 128 11.48 11.00 18.02
N GLN A 129 11.27 10.40 16.85
CA GLN A 129 12.36 10.15 15.88
C GLN A 129 12.87 11.45 15.24
N GLY A 130 11.96 12.38 14.95
CA GLY A 130 12.26 13.70 14.43
C GLY A 130 13.09 14.54 15.41
N LEU A 131 12.68 14.56 16.67
CA LEU A 131 13.40 15.22 17.75
C LEU A 131 14.79 14.61 17.97
N PHE A 132 14.93 13.28 17.89
CA PHE A 132 16.23 12.62 18.00
C PHE A 132 17.18 13.06 16.87
N LYS A 133 16.70 13.13 15.62
CA LYS A 133 17.47 13.64 14.48
C LYS A 133 17.86 15.11 14.68
N ALA A 134 16.92 15.95 15.10
CA ALA A 134 17.17 17.36 15.40
C ALA A 134 18.21 17.53 16.53
N PHE A 135 18.13 16.71 17.57
CA PHE A 135 19.07 16.71 18.68
C PHE A 135 20.47 16.23 18.26
N THR A 136 20.56 15.20 17.41
CA THR A 136 21.86 14.76 16.86
C THR A 136 22.50 15.81 15.96
N ALA A 137 21.71 16.53 15.14
CA ALA A 137 22.19 17.63 14.31
C ALA A 137 22.68 18.82 15.14
N TYR A 138 22.02 19.10 16.27
CA TYR A 138 22.48 20.09 17.24
C TYR A 138 23.80 19.66 17.90
N ALA A 139 23.93 18.38 18.25
CA ALA A 139 25.15 17.83 18.85
C ALA A 139 26.34 17.78 17.88
N SER A 140 26.11 17.67 16.57
CA SER A 140 27.15 17.69 15.54
C SER A 140 27.62 19.09 15.15
N GLY A 141 27.05 20.16 15.72
CA GLY A 141 27.50 21.54 15.54
C GLY A 141 27.13 22.19 14.20
N ASP A 142 26.25 21.57 13.41
CA ASP A 142 25.81 22.08 12.10
C ASP A 142 24.60 23.01 12.25
N LEU A 143 24.85 24.21 12.80
CA LEU A 143 23.81 25.17 13.20
C LEU A 143 23.06 25.83 12.03
N GLY A 144 23.53 25.66 10.78
CA GLY A 144 22.89 26.21 9.59
C GLY A 144 21.61 25.48 9.17
N GLY A 145 21.50 24.17 9.45
CA GLY A 145 20.35 23.33 9.10
C GLY A 145 19.27 23.20 10.19
N VAL A 146 19.58 23.63 11.41
CA VAL A 146 18.72 23.41 12.60
C VAL A 146 17.47 24.30 12.58
N ALA A 147 17.58 25.55 12.11
CA ALA A 147 16.44 26.48 12.07
C ALA A 147 15.35 26.05 11.09
N ASN A 148 15.74 25.58 9.89
CA ASN A 148 14.79 25.06 8.90
C ASN A 148 14.19 23.71 9.33
N SER A 149 14.97 22.87 10.02
CA SER A 149 14.48 21.58 10.52
C SER A 149 13.46 21.74 11.65
N ILE A 150 13.69 22.63 12.63
CA ILE A 150 12.75 22.82 13.75
C ILE A 150 11.41 23.42 13.26
N PHE A 151 11.45 24.33 12.29
CA PHE A 151 10.24 24.90 11.70
C PHE A 151 9.47 23.87 10.86
N SER A 152 10.16 23.00 10.11
CA SER A 152 9.52 21.91 9.36
C SER A 152 8.95 20.81 10.28
N PHE A 153 9.58 20.55 11.43
CA PHE A 153 9.06 19.61 12.44
C PHE A 153 7.74 20.08 13.07
N GLY A 154 7.65 21.37 13.44
CA GLY A 154 6.40 21.93 13.98
C GLY A 154 5.27 21.96 12.96
N LYS A 155 5.59 22.22 11.68
CA LYS A 155 4.62 22.19 10.58
C LYS A 155 4.14 20.77 10.26
N ARG A 156 5.03 19.77 10.27
CA ARG A 156 4.68 18.36 10.03
C ARG A 156 3.79 17.76 11.11
N ALA A 157 4.05 18.06 12.38
CA ALA A 157 3.24 17.52 13.48
C ALA A 157 1.80 18.05 13.49
N ILE A 158 1.57 19.27 13.01
CA ILE A 158 0.21 19.82 12.83
C ILE A 158 -0.40 19.30 11.52
N ALA A 159 0.40 19.24 10.45
CA ALA A 159 -0.06 18.74 9.16
C ALA A 159 -0.47 17.26 9.18
N GLY A 160 0.16 16.38 9.98
CA GLY A 160 -0.21 14.96 10.05
C GLY A 160 -1.55 14.67 10.74
N ASP A 161 -1.96 15.49 11.71
CA ASP A 161 -3.31 15.37 12.32
C ASP A 161 -4.38 15.87 11.32
N ASP A 162 -4.07 16.95 10.60
CA ASP A 162 -4.93 17.50 9.55
C ASP A 162 -5.02 16.58 8.31
N ALA A 163 -3.92 15.94 7.89
CA ALA A 163 -3.84 15.05 6.74
C ALA A 163 -4.65 13.77 6.95
N TYR A 164 -4.43 13.07 8.07
CA TYR A 164 -5.20 11.87 8.40
C TYR A 164 -6.72 12.10 8.48
N GLU A 165 -7.15 13.20 9.13
CA GLU A 165 -8.56 13.54 9.19
C GLU A 165 -9.11 13.96 7.82
N LYS A 166 -8.32 14.69 7.02
CA LYS A 166 -8.66 14.98 5.62
C LYS A 166 -8.85 13.70 4.80
N THR A 167 -7.95 12.73 4.89
CA THR A 167 -8.05 11.43 4.19
C THR A 167 -9.29 10.65 4.62
N LYS A 168 -9.63 10.65 5.91
CA LYS A 168 -10.91 10.07 6.36
C LYS A 168 -12.14 10.80 5.80
N GLU A 169 -12.09 12.13 5.72
CA GLU A 169 -13.20 12.92 5.19
C GLU A 169 -13.38 12.76 3.68
N THR A 170 -12.28 12.64 2.92
CA THR A 170 -12.30 12.71 1.45
C THR A 170 -12.12 11.35 0.75
N ARG A 171 -11.49 10.36 1.40
CA ARG A 171 -11.09 9.07 0.79
C ARG A 171 -11.84 7.86 1.35
N THR A 172 -12.87 8.07 2.16
CA THR A 172 -13.80 6.99 2.50
C THR A 172 -14.70 6.64 1.32
N SER A 173 -15.13 5.38 1.24
CA SER A 173 -16.05 4.92 0.20
C SER A 173 -17.11 4.01 0.79
N PRO A 174 -18.37 4.08 0.31
CA PRO A 174 -19.41 3.13 0.69
C PRO A 174 -19.25 1.76 0.00
N ALA A 175 -18.36 1.66 -0.99
CA ALA A 175 -17.91 0.38 -1.55
C ALA A 175 -16.91 -0.31 -0.61
N ASP A 176 -16.73 -1.60 -0.82
CA ASP A 176 -15.85 -2.45 -0.01
C ASP A 176 -14.49 -2.59 -0.71
N VAL A 177 -13.57 -1.65 -0.45
CA VAL A 177 -12.24 -1.64 -1.07
C VAL A 177 -11.21 -2.11 -0.08
N ILE A 178 -10.48 -3.17 -0.44
CA ILE A 178 -9.43 -3.80 0.36
C ILE A 178 -8.13 -3.78 -0.45
N MET A 179 -7.05 -3.27 0.14
CA MET A 179 -5.74 -3.23 -0.48
C MET A 179 -4.72 -4.02 0.35
N TRP A 180 -3.92 -4.83 -0.34
CA TRP A 180 -2.74 -5.49 0.20
C TRP A 180 -1.48 -4.92 -0.47
N SER A 181 -0.54 -4.45 0.32
CA SER A 181 0.74 -3.94 -0.18
C SER A 181 1.91 -4.40 0.67
N GLY A 182 3.11 -4.40 0.08
CA GLY A 182 4.35 -4.68 0.79
C GLY A 182 5.14 -3.39 0.99
N SER A 183 5.21 -2.88 2.22
CA SER A 183 6.07 -1.73 2.53
C SER A 183 7.49 -2.20 2.88
N LYS A 184 8.49 -1.42 2.50
CA LYS A 184 9.84 -1.57 3.08
C LYS A 184 9.95 -0.62 4.25
N ASP A 185 10.20 -1.17 5.44
CA ASP A 185 10.69 -0.37 6.56
C ASP A 185 12.12 0.10 6.23
N SER A 186 12.22 1.25 5.55
CA SER A 186 13.39 2.14 5.51
C SER A 186 14.66 1.78 4.69
N GLN A 187 14.73 0.75 3.83
CA GLN A 187 15.90 0.60 2.91
C GLN A 187 15.60 0.04 1.51
N THR A 188 16.36 0.55 0.54
CA THR A 188 16.38 0.37 -0.92
C THR A 188 15.95 -1.00 -1.46
N SER A 189 15.23 -0.98 -2.58
CA SER A 189 14.77 -2.08 -3.42
C SER A 189 15.88 -3.04 -3.89
N ALA A 190 16.30 -3.99 -3.06
CA ALA A 190 16.91 -5.22 -3.55
C ALA A 190 15.82 -6.14 -4.13
N ASP A 191 15.96 -6.49 -5.41
CA ASP A 191 15.06 -7.38 -6.14
C ASP A 191 14.90 -8.72 -5.43
N ALA A 192 13.65 -9.06 -5.17
CA ALA A 192 13.18 -10.34 -4.66
C ALA A 192 13.43 -11.46 -5.70
N THR A 193 14.59 -12.12 -5.65
CA THR A 193 14.85 -13.34 -6.44
C THR A 193 14.46 -14.61 -5.67
N ILE A 194 13.41 -15.29 -6.11
CA ILE A 194 13.09 -16.68 -5.70
C ILE A 194 13.36 -17.60 -6.88
N ALA A 195 14.14 -18.67 -6.67
CA ALA A 195 14.34 -19.75 -7.64
C ALA A 195 14.83 -19.29 -9.05
N ASN A 196 15.74 -18.31 -9.10
CA ASN A 196 16.24 -17.68 -10.34
C ASN A 196 15.20 -16.91 -11.17
N GLN A 197 14.03 -16.60 -10.59
CA GLN A 197 13.04 -15.69 -11.17
C GLN A 197 12.84 -14.50 -10.22
N ALA A 198 12.91 -13.27 -10.74
CA ALA A 198 12.40 -12.12 -10.01
C ALA A 198 10.88 -12.32 -9.84
N THR A 199 10.34 -12.11 -8.65
CA THR A 199 8.89 -12.22 -8.40
C THR A 199 8.47 -11.21 -7.34
N GLY A 200 7.30 -10.65 -7.51
CA GLY A 200 6.62 -9.79 -6.56
C GLY A 200 6.39 -10.53 -5.24
N ALA A 201 7.01 -10.04 -4.18
CA ALA A 201 6.98 -10.69 -2.88
C ALA A 201 5.55 -10.74 -2.30
N MET A 202 4.75 -9.70 -2.53
CA MET A 202 3.42 -9.55 -1.97
C MET A 202 2.42 -10.49 -2.65
N SER A 203 2.35 -10.52 -3.99
CA SER A 203 1.49 -11.50 -4.70
C SER A 203 1.92 -12.93 -4.46
N TYR A 204 3.23 -13.22 -4.44
CA TYR A 204 3.76 -14.54 -4.10
C TYR A 204 3.28 -14.98 -2.71
N ALA A 205 3.43 -14.12 -1.69
CA ALA A 205 3.03 -14.42 -0.33
C ALA A 205 1.52 -14.59 -0.20
N PHE A 206 0.74 -13.71 -0.83
CA PHE A 206 -0.73 -13.78 -0.86
C PHE A 206 -1.24 -15.10 -1.45
N ILE A 207 -0.76 -15.47 -2.64
CA ILE A 207 -1.12 -16.73 -3.30
C ILE A 207 -0.71 -17.94 -2.43
N THR A 208 0.49 -17.89 -1.83
CA THR A 208 1.01 -18.98 -1.00
C THR A 208 0.17 -19.15 0.26
N ALA A 209 -0.16 -18.07 0.97
CA ALA A 209 -1.00 -18.09 2.15
C ALA A 209 -2.38 -18.70 1.86
N LEU A 210 -3.05 -18.26 0.79
CA LEU A 210 -4.38 -18.79 0.42
C LEU A 210 -4.35 -20.22 -0.10
N LYS A 211 -3.27 -20.64 -0.78
CA LYS A 211 -3.07 -22.05 -1.16
C LYS A 211 -2.91 -22.97 0.05
N ASN A 212 -2.22 -22.49 1.08
CA ASN A 212 -1.98 -23.25 2.30
C ASN A 212 -3.22 -23.32 3.20
N ASN A 213 -3.92 -22.20 3.36
CA ASN A 213 -5.20 -22.14 4.05
C ASN A 213 -6.17 -21.17 3.33
N PRO A 214 -7.19 -21.66 2.62
CA PRO A 214 -8.13 -20.79 1.92
C PRO A 214 -9.18 -20.16 2.84
N GLN A 215 -9.32 -20.63 4.09
CA GLN A 215 -10.32 -20.13 5.05
C GLN A 215 -9.61 -19.43 6.21
N GLN A 216 -9.41 -18.12 6.04
CA GLN A 216 -8.70 -17.27 6.98
C GLN A 216 -9.49 -15.99 7.20
N SER A 217 -9.50 -15.48 8.42
CA SER A 217 -9.88 -14.09 8.70
C SER A 217 -8.90 -13.10 8.06
N TYR A 218 -9.25 -11.81 7.98
CA TYR A 218 -8.34 -10.78 7.47
C TYR A 218 -7.03 -10.74 8.27
N VAL A 219 -7.11 -10.83 9.60
CA VAL A 219 -5.92 -10.81 10.47
C VAL A 219 -5.09 -12.09 10.32
N GLU A 220 -5.73 -13.26 10.19
CA GLU A 220 -5.01 -14.52 9.93
C GLU A 220 -4.32 -14.49 8.57
N LEU A 221 -4.99 -14.01 7.53
CA LEU A 221 -4.40 -13.87 6.20
C LEU A 221 -3.21 -12.92 6.21
N LEU A 222 -3.34 -11.76 6.88
CA LEU A 222 -2.23 -10.81 7.03
C LEU A 222 -1.02 -11.43 7.73
N ASN A 223 -1.24 -12.24 8.77
CA ASN A 223 -0.19 -12.96 9.47
C ASN A 223 0.42 -14.08 8.61
N SER A 224 -0.38 -14.88 7.91
CA SER A 224 0.13 -15.92 7.00
C SER A 224 0.96 -15.33 5.86
N ILE A 225 0.56 -14.18 5.32
CA ILE A 225 1.34 -13.43 4.33
C ILE A 225 2.67 -12.99 4.95
N ARG A 226 2.62 -12.43 6.17
CA ARG A 226 3.82 -12.00 6.89
C ARG A 226 4.79 -13.15 7.12
N ASP A 227 4.31 -14.31 7.53
CA ASP A 227 5.15 -15.48 7.77
C ASP A 227 5.87 -15.91 6.49
N VAL A 228 5.17 -15.93 5.35
CA VAL A 228 5.78 -16.22 4.04
C VAL A 228 6.80 -15.15 3.63
N LEU A 229 6.53 -13.89 3.96
CA LEU A 229 7.46 -12.78 3.67
C LEU A 229 8.70 -12.86 4.56
N GLU A 230 8.58 -13.05 5.87
CA GLU A 230 9.72 -13.05 6.82
C GLU A 230 10.76 -14.14 6.51
N GLU A 231 10.35 -15.26 5.90
CA GLU A 231 11.29 -16.30 5.48
C GLU A 231 12.23 -15.87 4.34
N LYS A 232 11.80 -14.93 3.49
CA LYS A 232 12.44 -14.68 2.18
C LYS A 232 12.64 -13.21 1.83
N TYR A 233 11.99 -12.29 2.54
CA TYR A 233 11.85 -10.89 2.19
C TYR A 233 11.86 -10.00 3.43
N THR A 234 12.25 -8.74 3.23
CA THR A 234 12.25 -7.72 4.29
C THR A 234 10.99 -6.84 4.25
N GLN A 235 10.06 -7.11 3.34
CA GLN A 235 8.83 -6.35 3.23
C GLN A 235 7.89 -6.71 4.39
N LEU A 236 7.22 -5.71 4.93
CA LEU A 236 6.11 -5.92 5.86
C LEU A 236 4.80 -5.79 5.08
N PRO A 237 3.90 -6.77 5.20
CA PRO A 237 2.61 -6.65 4.56
C PRO A 237 1.76 -5.64 5.30
N GLN A 238 0.98 -4.90 4.54
CA GLN A 238 0.00 -3.94 5.02
C GLN A 238 -1.37 -4.28 4.43
N LEU A 239 -2.39 -4.15 5.26
CA LEU A 239 -3.79 -4.24 4.88
C LEU A 239 -4.40 -2.85 5.05
N SER A 240 -4.99 -2.30 4.00
CA SER A 240 -5.72 -1.02 4.03
C SER A 240 -7.14 -1.20 3.51
N SER A 241 -8.06 -0.33 3.93
CA SER A 241 -9.49 -0.40 3.59
C SER A 241 -10.15 0.98 3.45
N SER A 242 -11.19 1.08 2.62
CA SER A 242 -12.02 2.29 2.44
C SER A 242 -12.98 2.56 3.61
N HIS A 243 -13.25 1.55 4.43
CA HIS A 243 -14.11 1.63 5.60
C HIS A 243 -13.55 0.77 6.75
N PRO A 244 -13.99 0.98 8.00
CA PRO A 244 -13.62 0.10 9.10
C PRO A 244 -14.05 -1.34 8.80
N ILE A 245 -13.15 -2.29 8.99
CA ILE A 245 -13.42 -3.73 8.92
C ILE A 245 -13.25 -4.38 10.29
N ASP A 246 -14.06 -5.40 10.55
CA ASP A 246 -13.80 -6.38 11.60
C ASP A 246 -12.81 -7.41 11.04
N THR A 247 -11.58 -7.37 11.54
CA THR A 247 -10.49 -8.19 10.99
C THR A 247 -10.61 -9.67 11.35
N ASP A 248 -11.49 -10.03 12.29
CA ASP A 248 -11.77 -11.43 12.68
C ASP A 248 -12.77 -12.09 11.71
N LEU A 249 -13.42 -11.31 10.83
CA LEU A 249 -14.27 -11.86 9.77
C LEU A 249 -13.46 -12.61 8.72
N LEU A 250 -14.08 -13.66 8.17
CA LEU A 250 -13.53 -14.44 7.06
C LEU A 250 -13.23 -13.56 5.85
N TYR A 251 -12.00 -13.65 5.33
CA TYR A 251 -11.62 -13.06 4.06
C TYR A 251 -12.27 -13.82 2.90
N VAL A 252 -12.95 -13.09 2.02
CA VAL A 252 -13.64 -13.63 0.83
C VAL A 252 -13.27 -12.82 -0.41
N MET A 253 -13.27 -13.46 -1.57
CA MET A 253 -13.00 -12.87 -2.89
C MET A 253 -14.02 -13.34 -3.93
#